data_AF-A0A2D6PTP7-F1
#
_entry.id   AF-A0A2D6PTP7-F1
#
_cell.length_a   1.000
_cell.length_b   1.000
_cell.length_c   1.000
_cell.angle_alpha   90.00
_cell.angle_beta   90.00
_cell.angle_gamma   90.00
#
_symmetry.space_group_name_H-M   'P 1'
#
loop_
_entity.id
_entity.type
_entity.pdbx_description
1 polymer ?
#
loop_
_entity_poly.entity_id
_entity_poly.type
_entity_poly.pdbx_seq_one_letter_code
_entity_poly.pdbx_strand_id
1 'polypeptide(L)'
;MPHVVAQRPDPFESDHRLREWNEVVDGMSPTERLAFLNLSRPEQDRTVGRLVDARREKDEAAFLLSLKDTVRTEIEALSPGKRRARILELRVGQKLERAVVDAWELGIIDDDSAADALDLSAPAEQAERILELQKAMFIRIHDEHLRRLPPRLRDDIMSLPPRRFFRHGAVNDVRIRHHFAMPAVNSLRRQGSDAIEKLLDALSKGNLDLEQKRWFRPSGLTEFEKLDADGRRRFVAQLRRTHFFRELKYGRREPPRDRGPGPYRDGIELPPELFDRLDPREQKAWLSMPPSAQDAFARRRFPLWWQNEGPDGVRPREHTLRAFIDGLEKLPKAERKQLLDRPLVDGIRRVLGPTSRPRDPRLGPRRRPGDRPPRPGDRPPRPGDRPPLPGDRGPPPRVDLRRLADRLSPEDRARFDRLPERARRPFLRKRFPEEFPPGRR
;
A
#
# COMPACT_ATOMS: atom_id res chain seq x y z
N MET A 1 -44.01 12.57 12.30
CA MET A 1 -42.76 12.80 11.55
C MET A 1 -41.68 11.87 12.10
N PRO A 2 -41.35 10.75 11.44
CA PRO A 2 -40.27 9.89 11.92
C PRO A 2 -38.91 10.55 11.62
N HIS A 3 -38.07 10.66 12.65
CA HIS A 3 -36.70 11.14 12.52
C HIS A 3 -35.87 10.10 11.77
N VAL A 4 -35.42 10.45 10.57
CA VAL A 4 -34.39 9.73 9.83
C VAL A 4 -33.07 9.93 10.56
N VAL A 5 -32.65 8.94 11.35
CA VAL A 5 -31.29 8.87 11.90
C VAL A 5 -30.37 8.58 10.72
N ALA A 6 -29.64 9.59 10.27
CA ALA A 6 -28.58 9.42 9.28
C ALA A 6 -27.57 8.41 9.83
N GLN A 7 -27.51 7.22 9.21
CA GLN A 7 -26.48 6.23 9.50
C GLN A 7 -25.11 6.89 9.25
N ARG A 8 -24.20 6.73 10.21
CA ARG A 8 -22.82 7.23 10.06
C ARG A 8 -22.11 6.45 8.94
N PRO A 9 -21.31 7.11 8.09
CA PRO A 9 -20.44 6.42 7.14
C PRO A 9 -19.37 5.60 7.86
N ASP A 10 -19.00 4.48 7.25
CA ASP A 10 -18.01 3.53 7.75
C ASP A 10 -16.62 4.20 7.79
N PRO A 11 -15.79 4.06 8.85
CA PRO A 11 -14.40 4.53 8.86
C PRO A 11 -13.54 4.02 7.68
N PHE A 12 -13.97 2.96 6.96
CA PHE A 12 -13.33 2.55 5.70
C PHE A 12 -13.68 3.45 4.49
N GLU A 13 -14.83 4.14 4.51
CA GLU A 13 -15.20 5.09 3.45
C GLU A 13 -14.32 6.34 3.48
N SER A 14 -13.88 6.80 4.66
CA SER A 14 -12.99 7.97 4.75
C SER A 14 -11.62 7.70 4.14
N ASP A 15 -11.06 6.50 4.33
CA ASP A 15 -9.76 6.11 3.76
C ASP A 15 -9.81 5.82 2.26
N HIS A 16 -10.93 5.31 1.76
CA HIS A 16 -11.13 5.11 0.33
C HIS A 16 -11.31 6.44 -0.38
N ARG A 17 -12.21 7.30 0.13
CA ARG A 17 -12.44 8.64 -0.42
C ARG A 17 -11.18 9.48 -0.40
N LEU A 18 -10.40 9.44 0.69
CA LEU A 18 -9.12 10.16 0.75
C LEU A 18 -8.13 9.66 -0.30
N ARG A 19 -8.10 8.36 -0.61
CA ARG A 19 -7.27 7.82 -1.69
C ARG A 19 -7.73 8.26 -3.07
N GLU A 20 -9.03 8.16 -3.35
CA GLU A 20 -9.59 8.65 -4.63
C GLU A 20 -9.32 10.14 -4.81
N TRP A 21 -9.51 10.92 -3.74
CA TRP A 21 -9.20 12.35 -3.72
C TRP A 21 -7.72 12.59 -4.03
N ASN A 22 -6.81 11.93 -3.32
CA ASN A 22 -5.38 12.08 -3.54
C ASN A 22 -4.96 11.62 -4.94
N GLU A 23 -5.51 10.51 -5.47
CA GLU A 23 -5.20 10.05 -6.83
C GLU A 23 -5.67 11.02 -7.90
N VAL A 24 -6.87 11.59 -7.74
CA VAL A 24 -7.41 12.61 -8.65
C VAL A 24 -6.53 13.86 -8.62
N VAL A 25 -6.20 14.36 -7.43
CA VAL A 25 -5.37 15.56 -7.26
C VAL A 25 -3.94 15.32 -7.74
N ASP A 26 -3.38 14.13 -7.50
CA ASP A 26 -2.04 13.74 -7.98
C ASP A 26 -1.99 13.63 -9.52
N GLY A 27 -3.12 13.32 -10.16
CA GLY A 27 -3.24 13.27 -11.62
C GLY A 27 -3.40 14.63 -12.31
N MET A 28 -3.81 15.68 -11.58
CA MET A 28 -3.96 17.03 -12.11
C MET A 28 -2.62 17.67 -12.47
N SER A 29 -2.58 18.44 -13.55
CA SER A 29 -1.48 19.36 -13.84
C SER A 29 -1.35 20.43 -12.72
N PRO A 30 -0.20 21.10 -12.59
CA PRO A 30 -0.02 22.16 -11.60
C PRO A 30 -1.08 23.26 -11.67
N THR A 31 -1.46 23.67 -12.89
CA THR A 31 -2.48 24.70 -13.13
C THR A 31 -3.88 24.24 -12.73
N GLU A 32 -4.25 23.01 -13.09
CA GLU A 32 -5.53 22.40 -12.68
C GLU A 32 -5.61 22.23 -11.16
N ARG A 33 -4.50 21.83 -10.53
CA ARG A 33 -4.43 21.68 -9.07
C ARG A 33 -4.61 23.02 -8.37
N LEU A 34 -3.96 24.09 -8.84
CA LEU A 34 -4.16 25.42 -8.28
C LEU A 34 -5.60 25.91 -8.44
N ALA A 35 -6.20 25.71 -9.63
CA ALA A 35 -7.61 26.04 -9.85
C ALA A 35 -8.54 25.22 -8.94
N PHE A 36 -8.26 23.93 -8.76
CA PHE A 36 -9.00 23.04 -7.88
C PHE A 36 -8.90 23.44 -6.40
N LEU A 37 -7.71 23.83 -5.93
CA LEU A 37 -7.51 24.27 -4.55
C LEU A 37 -8.24 25.58 -4.22
N ASN A 38 -8.50 26.42 -5.23
CA ASN A 38 -9.28 27.65 -5.09
C ASN A 38 -10.81 27.42 -5.03
N LEU A 39 -11.29 26.19 -5.30
CA LEU A 39 -12.70 25.84 -5.14
C LEU A 39 -13.08 25.72 -3.67
N SER A 40 -14.35 25.99 -3.33
CA SER A 40 -14.88 25.68 -2.00
C SER A 40 -14.88 24.16 -1.76
N ARG A 41 -14.86 23.72 -0.49
CA ARG A 41 -14.82 22.28 -0.17
C ARG A 41 -15.95 21.46 -0.83
N PRO A 42 -17.21 21.92 -0.85
CA PRO A 42 -18.28 21.23 -1.57
C PRO A 42 -18.04 21.13 -3.08
N GLU A 43 -17.42 22.15 -3.70
CA GLU A 43 -17.09 22.15 -5.12
C GLU A 43 -15.90 21.24 -5.44
N GLN A 44 -14.91 21.18 -4.54
CA GLN A 44 -13.82 20.19 -4.60
C GLN A 44 -14.39 18.78 -4.59
N ASP A 45 -15.28 18.46 -3.64
CA ASP A 45 -15.88 17.13 -3.51
C ASP A 45 -16.72 16.76 -4.75
N ARG A 46 -17.52 17.70 -5.29
CA ARG A 46 -18.25 17.48 -6.56
C ARG A 46 -17.31 17.28 -7.73
N THR A 47 -16.21 18.02 -7.78
CA THR A 47 -15.23 17.92 -8.88
C THR A 47 -14.49 16.59 -8.83
N VAL A 48 -14.05 16.15 -7.65
CA VAL A 48 -13.47 14.81 -7.47
C VAL A 48 -14.47 13.73 -7.83
N GLY A 49 -15.72 13.83 -7.37
CA GLY A 49 -16.79 12.88 -7.74
C GLY A 49 -16.94 12.74 -9.26
N ARG A 50 -17.08 13.87 -9.97
CA ARG A 50 -17.19 13.87 -11.45
C ARG A 50 -15.96 13.26 -12.14
N LEU A 51 -14.75 13.57 -11.67
CA LEU A 51 -13.52 13.04 -12.26
C LEU A 51 -13.36 11.54 -12.01
N VAL A 52 -13.74 11.07 -10.81
CA VAL A 52 -13.78 9.64 -10.47
C VAL A 52 -14.78 8.92 -11.37
N ASP A 53 -15.98 9.47 -11.55
CA ASP A 53 -17.01 8.86 -12.39
C ASP A 53 -16.63 8.83 -13.87
N ALA A 54 -16.13 9.94 -14.42
CA ALA A 54 -15.63 9.99 -15.80
C ALA A 54 -14.49 8.99 -16.05
N ARG A 55 -13.59 8.83 -15.06
CA ARG A 55 -12.53 7.82 -15.13
C ARG A 55 -13.10 6.41 -15.10
N ARG A 56 -14.06 6.13 -14.21
CA ARG A 56 -14.74 4.82 -14.14
C ARG A 56 -15.43 4.48 -15.45
N GLU A 57 -16.10 5.44 -16.08
CA GLU A 57 -16.73 5.28 -17.39
C GLU A 57 -15.70 4.98 -18.50
N LYS A 58 -14.58 5.70 -18.52
CA LYS A 58 -13.49 5.43 -19.46
C LYS A 58 -12.89 4.03 -19.26
N ASP A 59 -12.63 3.66 -18.02
CA ASP A 59 -12.11 2.33 -17.66
C ASP A 59 -13.13 1.23 -18.02
N GLU A 60 -14.43 1.48 -17.80
CA GLU A 60 -15.51 0.58 -18.18
C GLU A 60 -15.57 0.39 -19.70
N ALA A 61 -15.54 1.47 -20.47
CA ALA A 61 -15.54 1.43 -21.92
C ALA A 61 -14.31 0.66 -22.47
N ALA A 62 -13.12 0.96 -21.95
CA ALA A 62 -11.90 0.24 -22.31
C ALA A 62 -11.97 -1.25 -21.97
N PHE A 63 -12.58 -1.61 -20.84
CA PHE A 63 -12.80 -3.00 -20.46
C PHE A 63 -13.79 -3.70 -21.40
N LEU A 64 -14.91 -3.08 -21.74
CA LEU A 64 -15.90 -3.66 -22.65
C LEU A 64 -15.32 -3.90 -24.05
N LEU A 65 -14.46 -3.00 -24.53
CA LEU A 65 -13.73 -3.19 -25.79
C LEU A 65 -12.74 -4.36 -25.75
N SER A 66 -12.28 -4.76 -24.56
CA SER A 66 -11.39 -5.92 -24.42
C SER A 66 -12.12 -7.26 -24.38
N LEU A 67 -13.46 -7.26 -24.26
CA LEU A 67 -14.27 -8.47 -24.22
C LEU A 67 -14.61 -8.97 -25.61
N LYS A 68 -14.91 -10.27 -25.71
CA LYS A 68 -15.50 -10.87 -26.93
C LYS A 68 -16.85 -10.22 -27.22
N ASP A 69 -17.18 -10.06 -28.49
CA ASP A 69 -18.41 -9.39 -28.94
C ASP A 69 -19.67 -9.98 -28.30
N THR A 70 -19.75 -11.31 -28.17
CA THR A 70 -20.90 -11.99 -27.55
C THR A 70 -21.12 -11.57 -26.09
N VAL A 71 -20.05 -11.50 -25.30
CA VAL A 71 -20.10 -11.08 -23.89
C VAL A 71 -20.37 -9.58 -23.79
N ARG A 72 -19.81 -8.78 -24.71
CA ARG A 72 -20.08 -7.34 -24.76
C ARG A 72 -21.57 -7.07 -25.00
N THR A 73 -22.17 -7.73 -26.00
CA THR A 73 -23.61 -7.58 -26.30
C THR A 73 -24.50 -8.05 -25.14
N GLU A 74 -24.15 -9.15 -24.46
CA GLU A 74 -24.83 -9.59 -23.23
C GLU A 74 -24.86 -8.47 -22.18
N ILE A 75 -23.71 -7.85 -21.91
CA ILE A 75 -23.57 -6.80 -20.90
C ILE A 75 -24.30 -5.52 -21.30
N GLU A 76 -24.24 -5.15 -22.58
CA GLU A 76 -24.92 -3.95 -23.11
C GLU A 76 -26.45 -4.07 -23.04
N ALA A 77 -27.00 -5.28 -23.08
CA ALA A 77 -28.44 -5.53 -22.91
C ALA A 77 -28.91 -5.43 -21.44
N LEU A 78 -28.01 -5.33 -20.47
CA LEU A 78 -28.35 -5.24 -19.05
C LEU A 78 -28.70 -3.80 -18.62
N SER A 79 -29.56 -3.68 -17.61
CA SER A 79 -29.80 -2.39 -16.95
C SER A 79 -28.50 -1.86 -16.30
N PRO A 80 -28.32 -0.53 -16.13
CA PRO A 80 -27.05 0.03 -15.63
C PRO A 80 -26.53 -0.59 -14.34
N GLY A 81 -27.42 -0.91 -13.38
CA GLY A 81 -27.05 -1.59 -12.13
C GLY A 81 -26.56 -3.02 -12.35
N LYS A 82 -27.28 -3.80 -13.16
CA LYS A 82 -26.92 -5.19 -13.50
C LYS A 82 -25.65 -5.25 -14.37
N ARG A 83 -25.52 -4.32 -15.32
CA ARG A 83 -24.33 -4.11 -16.15
C ARG A 83 -23.09 -3.92 -15.28
N ARG A 84 -23.14 -2.99 -14.32
CA ARG A 84 -22.00 -2.74 -13.41
C ARG A 84 -21.65 -3.96 -12.57
N ALA A 85 -22.66 -4.65 -12.01
CA ALA A 85 -22.42 -5.87 -11.24
C ALA A 85 -21.74 -6.96 -12.08
N ARG A 86 -22.23 -7.17 -13.32
CA ARG A 86 -21.66 -8.14 -14.26
C ARG A 86 -20.24 -7.79 -14.69
N ILE A 87 -19.95 -6.51 -14.93
CA ILE A 87 -18.60 -6.04 -15.24
C ILE A 87 -17.65 -6.29 -14.07
N LEU A 88 -18.09 -6.04 -12.83
CA LEU A 88 -17.29 -6.31 -11.64
C LEU A 88 -16.99 -7.80 -11.49
N GLU A 89 -17.99 -8.66 -11.64
CA GLU A 89 -17.84 -10.12 -11.63
C GLU A 89 -16.78 -10.58 -12.64
N LEU A 90 -16.89 -10.16 -13.90
CA LEU A 90 -15.93 -10.51 -14.95
C LEU A 90 -14.52 -10.00 -14.66
N ARG A 91 -14.40 -8.76 -14.13
CA ARG A 91 -13.10 -8.21 -13.73
C ARG A 91 -12.45 -8.97 -12.60
N VAL A 92 -13.24 -9.39 -11.60
CA VAL A 92 -12.73 -10.21 -10.49
C VAL A 92 -12.32 -11.58 -11.01
N GLY A 93 -13.14 -12.25 -11.83
CA GLY A 93 -12.80 -13.53 -12.45
C GLY A 93 -11.50 -13.48 -13.26
N GLN A 94 -11.35 -12.51 -14.17
CA GLN A 94 -10.11 -12.34 -14.95
C GLN A 94 -8.87 -12.08 -14.09
N LYS A 95 -9.03 -11.31 -13.00
CA LYS A 95 -7.94 -11.05 -12.04
C LYS A 95 -7.59 -12.30 -11.24
N LEU A 96 -8.58 -13.08 -10.83
CA LEU A 96 -8.37 -14.35 -10.13
C LEU A 96 -7.61 -15.32 -11.00
N GLU A 97 -8.08 -15.55 -12.22
CA GLU A 97 -7.37 -16.44 -13.15
C GLU A 97 -5.93 -15.98 -13.36
N ARG A 98 -5.67 -14.67 -13.46
CA ARG A 98 -4.31 -14.16 -13.59
C ARG A 98 -3.48 -14.43 -12.34
N ALA A 99 -4.03 -14.15 -11.16
CA ALA A 99 -3.35 -14.40 -9.90
C ALA A 99 -3.05 -15.89 -9.69
N VAL A 100 -3.96 -16.79 -10.10
CA VAL A 100 -3.77 -18.25 -10.05
C VAL A 100 -2.63 -18.66 -10.96
N VAL A 101 -2.63 -18.21 -12.22
CA VAL A 101 -1.56 -18.54 -13.18
C VAL A 101 -0.21 -18.03 -12.70
N ASP A 102 -0.14 -16.77 -12.29
CA ASP A 102 1.10 -16.16 -11.80
C ASP A 102 1.62 -16.90 -10.55
N ALA A 103 0.73 -17.25 -9.60
CA ALA A 103 1.11 -17.98 -8.40
C ALA A 103 1.57 -19.42 -8.69
N TRP A 104 0.91 -20.10 -9.62
CA TRP A 104 1.25 -21.46 -10.03
C TRP A 104 2.57 -21.52 -10.81
N GLU A 105 2.83 -20.54 -11.70
CA GLU A 105 4.12 -20.41 -12.40
C GLU A 105 5.28 -20.17 -11.43
N LEU A 106 5.02 -19.44 -10.32
CA LEU A 106 5.97 -19.22 -9.24
C LEU A 106 6.11 -20.42 -8.28
N GLY A 107 5.33 -21.48 -8.48
CA GLY A 107 5.32 -22.68 -7.63
C GLY A 107 4.78 -22.43 -6.23
N ILE A 108 3.88 -21.46 -6.07
CA ILE A 108 3.25 -21.10 -4.79
C ILE A 108 2.05 -22.00 -4.51
N ILE A 109 1.34 -22.38 -5.56
CA ILE A 109 0.22 -23.33 -5.52
C ILE A 109 0.49 -24.46 -6.51
N ASP A 110 -0.03 -25.65 -6.20
CA ASP A 110 0.01 -26.82 -7.07
C ASP A 110 -1.18 -26.83 -8.06
N ASP A 111 -1.24 -27.87 -8.89
CA ASP A 111 -2.25 -28.00 -9.94
C ASP A 111 -3.68 -28.11 -9.35
N ASP A 112 -3.83 -28.83 -8.23
CA ASP A 112 -5.13 -29.04 -7.58
C ASP A 112 -5.61 -27.74 -6.90
N SER A 113 -4.74 -27.06 -6.17
CA SER A 113 -5.03 -25.74 -5.55
C SER A 113 -5.34 -24.67 -6.59
N ALA A 114 -4.78 -24.77 -7.80
CA ALA A 114 -5.09 -23.88 -8.90
C ALA A 114 -6.50 -24.15 -9.47
N ALA A 115 -6.87 -25.43 -9.64
CA ALA A 115 -8.21 -25.81 -10.07
C ALA A 115 -9.27 -25.38 -9.03
N ASP A 116 -9.04 -25.66 -7.75
CA ASP A 116 -9.95 -25.29 -6.65
C ASP A 116 -10.14 -23.77 -6.56
N ALA A 117 -9.06 -23.00 -6.74
CA ALA A 117 -9.15 -21.54 -6.72
C ALA A 117 -10.00 -21.00 -7.88
N LEU A 118 -10.02 -21.67 -9.03
CA LEU A 118 -10.78 -21.25 -10.21
C LEU A 118 -12.25 -21.67 -10.17
N ASP A 119 -12.59 -22.68 -9.35
CA ASP A 119 -13.98 -23.16 -9.21
C ASP A 119 -14.82 -22.29 -8.27
N LEU A 120 -14.21 -21.27 -7.63
CA LEU A 120 -14.91 -20.29 -6.82
C LEU A 120 -15.93 -19.49 -7.66
N SER A 121 -17.21 -19.62 -7.33
CA SER A 121 -18.30 -18.92 -8.06
C SER A 121 -18.60 -17.53 -7.49
N ALA A 122 -18.38 -17.31 -6.20
CA ALA A 122 -18.78 -16.08 -5.53
C ALA A 122 -17.72 -14.97 -5.67
N PRO A 123 -18.06 -13.77 -6.21
CA PRO A 123 -17.07 -12.69 -6.41
C PRO A 123 -16.35 -12.25 -5.14
N ALA A 124 -17.01 -12.34 -3.98
CA ALA A 124 -16.40 -12.02 -2.69
C ALA A 124 -15.28 -13.02 -2.31
N GLU A 125 -15.52 -14.32 -2.53
CA GLU A 125 -14.53 -15.38 -2.27
C GLU A 125 -13.38 -15.28 -3.27
N GLN A 126 -13.69 -15.04 -4.55
CA GLN A 126 -12.69 -14.78 -5.58
C GLN A 126 -11.79 -13.58 -5.21
N ALA A 127 -12.38 -12.49 -4.68
CA ALA A 127 -11.63 -11.31 -4.26
C ALA A 127 -10.70 -11.59 -3.07
N GLU A 128 -11.14 -12.35 -2.06
CA GLU A 128 -10.26 -12.79 -0.98
C GLU A 128 -9.12 -13.65 -1.52
N ARG A 129 -9.44 -14.62 -2.39
CA ARG A 129 -8.45 -15.52 -2.97
C ARG A 129 -7.40 -14.77 -3.78
N ILE A 130 -7.79 -13.75 -4.54
CA ILE A 130 -6.86 -12.85 -5.24
C ILE A 130 -5.88 -12.23 -4.24
N LEU A 131 -6.38 -11.67 -3.12
CA LEU A 131 -5.52 -10.99 -2.15
C LEU A 131 -4.55 -11.96 -1.46
N GLU A 132 -5.00 -13.18 -1.15
CA GLU A 132 -4.17 -14.24 -0.60
C GLU A 132 -3.02 -14.61 -1.55
N LEU A 133 -3.36 -14.90 -2.81
CA LEU A 133 -2.39 -15.26 -3.83
C LEU A 133 -1.41 -14.10 -4.08
N GLN A 134 -1.90 -12.86 -4.15
CA GLN A 134 -1.05 -11.68 -4.29
C GLN A 134 -0.09 -11.52 -3.10
N LYS A 135 -0.56 -11.73 -1.86
CA LYS A 135 0.30 -11.69 -0.67
C LYS A 135 1.37 -12.79 -0.76
N ALA A 136 1.00 -14.02 -1.10
CA ALA A 136 1.93 -15.13 -1.21
C ALA A 136 2.98 -14.89 -2.31
N MET A 137 2.54 -14.39 -3.47
CA MET A 137 3.43 -13.96 -4.57
C MET A 137 4.39 -12.88 -4.13
N PHE A 138 3.90 -11.86 -3.43
CA PHE A 138 4.75 -10.80 -2.90
C PHE A 138 5.83 -11.38 -1.99
N ILE A 139 5.46 -12.23 -1.03
CA ILE A 139 6.41 -12.86 -0.10
C ILE A 139 7.45 -13.67 -0.87
N ARG A 140 7.03 -14.45 -1.87
CA ARG A 140 7.92 -15.26 -2.70
C ARG A 140 8.90 -14.41 -3.51
N ILE A 141 8.40 -13.39 -4.21
CA ILE A 141 9.20 -12.50 -5.07
C ILE A 141 10.19 -11.66 -4.25
N HIS A 142 9.79 -11.28 -3.03
CA HIS A 142 10.57 -10.38 -2.18
C HIS A 142 11.24 -11.08 -0.99
N ASP A 143 11.35 -12.42 -0.98
CA ASP A 143 11.91 -13.21 0.13
C ASP A 143 13.31 -12.71 0.56
N GLU A 144 14.19 -12.45 -0.41
CA GLU A 144 15.54 -11.92 -0.12
C GLU A 144 15.49 -10.58 0.64
N HIS A 145 14.57 -9.70 0.25
CA HIS A 145 14.42 -8.38 0.89
C HIS A 145 13.79 -8.50 2.26
N LEU A 146 12.80 -9.38 2.41
CA LEU A 146 12.14 -9.66 3.68
C LEU A 146 13.14 -10.26 4.70
N ARG A 147 14.07 -11.12 4.25
CA ARG A 147 15.14 -11.68 5.10
C ARG A 147 16.14 -10.64 5.63
N ARG A 148 16.28 -9.51 4.94
CA ARG A 148 17.16 -8.40 5.36
C ARG A 148 16.49 -7.45 6.34
N LEU A 149 15.19 -7.60 6.61
CA LEU A 149 14.49 -6.79 7.61
C LEU A 149 14.80 -7.28 9.03
N PRO A 150 14.68 -6.42 10.06
CA PRO A 150 14.68 -6.85 11.45
C PRO A 150 13.64 -7.96 11.68
N PRO A 151 13.96 -9.03 12.43
CA PRO A 151 13.07 -10.19 12.60
C PRO A 151 11.64 -9.81 13.01
N ARG A 152 11.48 -8.92 14.00
CA ARG A 152 10.16 -8.44 14.44
C ARG A 152 9.34 -7.83 13.31
N LEU A 153 9.94 -6.93 12.52
CA LEU A 153 9.25 -6.28 11.41
C LEU A 153 8.90 -7.27 10.29
N ARG A 154 9.78 -8.24 10.03
CA ARG A 154 9.50 -9.31 9.07
C ARG A 154 8.31 -10.14 9.54
N ASP A 155 8.34 -10.59 10.79
CA ASP A 155 7.29 -11.45 11.35
C ASP A 155 5.95 -10.70 11.43
N ASP A 156 5.98 -9.41 11.77
CA ASP A 156 4.82 -8.52 11.69
C ASP A 156 4.24 -8.48 10.26
N ILE A 157 5.06 -8.22 9.24
CA ILE A 157 4.63 -8.22 7.83
C ILE A 157 4.02 -9.57 7.42
N MET A 158 4.65 -10.67 7.79
CA MET A 158 4.20 -12.02 7.46
C MET A 158 2.84 -12.33 8.10
N SER A 159 2.59 -11.83 9.31
CA SER A 159 1.34 -12.05 10.07
C SER A 159 0.15 -11.23 9.57
N LEU A 160 0.36 -10.19 8.76
CA LEU A 160 -0.73 -9.30 8.32
C LEU A 160 -1.77 -10.04 7.49
N PRO A 161 -3.09 -9.84 7.73
CA PRO A 161 -4.11 -10.41 6.86
C PRO A 161 -4.03 -9.81 5.45
N PRO A 162 -4.36 -10.56 4.38
CA PRO A 162 -4.24 -10.10 2.99
C PRO A 162 -4.85 -8.72 2.73
N ARG A 163 -6.04 -8.45 3.28
CA ARG A 163 -6.74 -7.14 3.18
C ARG A 163 -5.93 -5.94 3.72
N ARG A 164 -5.05 -6.17 4.70
CA ARG A 164 -4.20 -5.14 5.32
C ARG A 164 -2.77 -5.16 4.81
N PHE A 165 -2.34 -6.26 4.21
CA PHE A 165 -0.95 -6.48 3.79
C PHE A 165 -0.43 -5.35 2.89
N PHE A 166 -1.09 -5.08 1.78
CA PHE A 166 -0.66 -4.04 0.82
C PHE A 166 -0.88 -2.60 1.31
N ARG A 167 -1.51 -2.42 2.47
CA ARG A 167 -1.66 -1.10 3.11
C ARG A 167 -0.54 -0.80 4.10
N HIS A 168 0.24 -1.81 4.48
CA HIS A 168 1.30 -1.63 5.47
C HIS A 168 2.51 -0.91 4.87
N GLY A 169 2.98 0.15 5.54
CA GLY A 169 4.09 0.99 5.05
C GLY A 169 5.35 0.19 4.70
N ALA A 170 5.71 -0.77 5.56
CA ALA A 170 6.89 -1.60 5.35
C ALA A 170 6.78 -2.55 4.13
N VAL A 171 5.56 -2.96 3.74
CA VAL A 171 5.34 -3.75 2.51
C VAL A 171 5.63 -2.87 1.29
N ASN A 172 5.20 -1.62 1.30
CA ASN A 172 5.51 -0.66 0.24
C ASN A 172 7.01 -0.34 0.17
N ASP A 173 7.69 -0.23 1.31
CA ASP A 173 9.15 -0.03 1.35
C ASP A 173 9.90 -1.21 0.73
N VAL A 174 9.50 -2.44 1.03
CA VAL A 174 10.08 -3.65 0.42
C VAL A 174 9.87 -3.66 -1.09
N ARG A 175 8.66 -3.29 -1.55
CA ARG A 175 8.34 -3.19 -2.99
C ARG A 175 9.25 -2.20 -3.70
N ILE A 176 9.48 -1.03 -3.11
CA ILE A 176 10.32 0.00 -3.73
C ILE A 176 11.78 -0.41 -3.74
N ARG A 177 12.29 -1.02 -2.67
CA ARG A 177 13.66 -1.58 -2.64
C ARG A 177 13.88 -2.67 -3.69
N HIS A 178 12.81 -3.30 -4.18
CA HIS A 178 12.91 -4.23 -5.31
C HIS A 178 13.14 -3.52 -6.64
N HIS A 179 12.55 -2.34 -6.87
CA HIS A 179 12.74 -1.59 -8.11
C HIS A 179 14.13 -0.95 -8.21
N PHE A 180 14.69 -0.49 -7.09
CA PHE A 180 16.00 0.19 -7.08
C PHE A 180 17.17 -0.76 -6.77
N ALA A 181 18.32 -0.48 -7.38
CA ALA A 181 19.59 -1.11 -7.04
C ALA A 181 20.14 -0.53 -5.73
N MET A 182 20.64 -1.38 -4.82
CA MET A 182 21.18 -0.93 -3.52
C MET A 182 22.28 0.14 -3.63
N PRO A 183 23.22 0.08 -4.60
CA PRO A 183 24.21 1.15 -4.80
C PRO A 183 23.56 2.49 -5.16
N ALA A 184 22.48 2.47 -5.93
CA ALA A 184 21.77 3.66 -6.34
C ALA A 184 20.94 4.28 -5.22
N VAL A 185 20.32 3.46 -4.38
CA VAL A 185 19.70 3.90 -3.12
C VAL A 185 20.71 4.65 -2.25
N ASN A 186 21.93 4.12 -2.13
CA ASN A 186 22.99 4.77 -1.37
C ASN A 186 23.51 6.05 -2.03
N SER A 187 23.55 6.11 -3.37
CA SER A 187 23.93 7.32 -4.12
C SER A 187 22.90 8.42 -3.94
N LEU A 188 21.61 8.12 -4.12
CA LEU A 188 20.50 9.04 -3.88
C LEU A 188 20.53 9.61 -2.47
N ARG A 189 20.86 8.78 -1.47
CA ARG A 189 21.00 9.22 -0.08
C ARG A 189 22.12 10.25 0.11
N ARG A 190 23.22 10.15 -0.66
CA ARG A 190 24.37 11.07 -0.56
C ARG A 190 24.13 12.38 -1.30
N GLN A 191 23.35 12.36 -2.38
CA GLN A 191 23.11 13.52 -3.24
C GLN A 191 22.01 14.47 -2.70
N GLY A 192 21.25 14.06 -1.68
CA GLY A 192 20.28 14.91 -0.98
C GLY A 192 18.95 15.10 -1.71
N SER A 193 18.11 16.00 -1.18
CA SER A 193 16.72 16.22 -1.61
C SER A 193 16.56 16.63 -3.07
N ASP A 194 17.50 17.41 -3.61
CA ASP A 194 17.37 17.99 -4.95
C ASP A 194 17.58 16.95 -6.05
N ALA A 195 18.53 16.03 -5.86
CA ALA A 195 18.73 14.89 -6.76
C ALA A 195 17.51 13.95 -6.76
N ILE A 196 16.87 13.81 -5.61
CA ILE A 196 15.67 13.01 -5.44
C ILE A 196 14.47 13.63 -6.17
N GLU A 197 14.26 14.95 -6.06
CA GLU A 197 13.17 15.61 -6.79
C GLU A 197 13.41 15.61 -8.31
N LYS A 198 14.66 15.76 -8.77
CA LYS A 198 15.04 15.59 -10.19
C LYS A 198 14.73 14.18 -10.70
N LEU A 199 15.03 13.15 -9.90
CA LEU A 199 14.66 11.77 -10.24
C LEU A 199 13.14 11.61 -10.35
N LEU A 200 12.37 12.14 -9.39
CA LEU A 200 10.92 12.03 -9.45
C LEU A 200 10.31 12.72 -10.67
N ASP A 201 10.85 13.87 -11.05
CA ASP A 201 10.43 14.57 -12.27
C ASP A 201 10.77 13.75 -13.52
N ALA A 202 11.99 13.21 -13.61
CA ALA A 202 12.41 12.34 -14.70
C ALA A 202 11.54 11.06 -14.79
N LEU A 203 11.22 10.45 -13.66
CA LEU A 203 10.32 9.30 -13.58
C LEU A 203 8.90 9.66 -14.05
N SER A 204 8.35 10.79 -13.60
CA SER A 204 7.01 11.21 -14.01
C SER A 204 6.94 11.45 -15.52
N LYS A 205 8.01 11.99 -16.11
CA LYS A 205 8.10 12.28 -17.55
C LYS A 205 8.48 11.07 -18.39
N GLY A 206 9.05 10.02 -17.78
CA GLY A 206 9.61 8.86 -18.49
C GLY A 206 10.95 9.14 -19.17
N ASN A 207 11.62 10.23 -18.80
CA ASN A 207 12.86 10.69 -19.44
C ASN A 207 14.06 10.38 -18.54
N LEU A 208 14.24 9.10 -18.20
CA LEU A 208 15.41 8.67 -17.44
C LEU A 208 16.65 8.67 -18.33
N ASP A 209 17.69 9.37 -17.90
CA ASP A 209 19.00 9.29 -18.55
C ASP A 209 19.67 7.93 -18.32
N LEU A 210 20.76 7.64 -19.03
CA LEU A 210 21.46 6.35 -18.93
C LEU A 210 22.02 6.07 -17.53
N GLU A 211 22.39 7.11 -16.77
CA GLU A 211 22.88 6.96 -15.40
C GLU A 211 21.74 6.62 -14.44
N GLN A 212 20.61 7.31 -14.55
CA GLN A 212 19.39 7.07 -13.80
C GLN A 212 18.77 5.70 -14.13
N LYS A 213 18.84 5.24 -15.38
CA LYS A 213 18.41 3.87 -15.74
C LYS A 213 19.22 2.80 -15.00
N ARG A 214 20.51 3.03 -14.76
CA ARG A 214 21.37 2.13 -13.95
C ARG A 214 20.97 2.10 -12.48
N TRP A 215 20.14 3.03 -12.02
CA TRP A 215 19.62 3.03 -10.66
C TRP A 215 18.52 1.99 -10.44
N PHE A 216 17.93 1.49 -11.51
CA PHE A 216 16.94 0.44 -11.48
C PHE A 216 17.60 -0.93 -11.59
N ARG A 217 16.99 -1.92 -10.94
CA ARG A 217 17.27 -3.32 -11.31
C ARG A 217 16.74 -3.56 -12.72
N PRO A 218 17.35 -4.45 -13.53
CA PRO A 218 16.87 -4.74 -14.88
C PRO A 218 15.37 -5.08 -14.95
N SER A 219 14.88 -5.92 -14.03
CA SER A 219 13.47 -6.27 -13.91
C SER A 219 12.58 -5.05 -13.59
N GLY A 220 12.99 -4.24 -12.62
CA GLY A 220 12.28 -3.02 -12.23
C GLY A 220 12.25 -1.96 -13.32
N LEU A 221 13.33 -1.82 -14.10
CA LEU A 221 13.38 -0.90 -15.24
C LEU A 221 12.42 -1.34 -16.35
N THR A 222 12.45 -2.62 -16.72
CA THR A 222 11.55 -3.17 -17.74
C THR A 222 10.08 -3.02 -17.34
N GLU A 223 9.74 -3.19 -16.07
CA GLU A 223 8.38 -2.95 -15.57
C GLU A 223 8.00 -1.47 -15.64
N PHE A 224 8.91 -0.58 -15.24
CA PHE A 224 8.69 0.85 -15.26
C PHE A 224 8.53 1.41 -16.69
N GLU A 225 9.34 0.96 -17.65
CA GLU A 225 9.29 1.41 -19.06
C GLU A 225 7.99 0.99 -19.77
N LYS A 226 7.28 -0.02 -19.26
CA LYS A 226 5.95 -0.44 -19.76
C LYS A 226 4.81 0.46 -19.27
N LEU A 227 5.04 1.31 -18.26
CA LEU A 227 4.02 2.20 -17.73
C LEU A 227 3.76 3.35 -18.70
N ASP A 228 2.48 3.64 -18.95
CA ASP A 228 2.05 4.88 -19.60
C ASP A 228 2.26 6.10 -18.70
N ALA A 229 1.95 7.31 -19.19
CA ALA A 229 2.15 8.54 -18.42
C ALA A 229 1.40 8.53 -17.08
N ASP A 230 0.18 7.99 -17.04
CA ASP A 230 -0.61 7.85 -15.81
C ASP A 230 -0.04 6.81 -14.85
N GLY A 231 0.44 5.69 -15.36
CA GLY A 231 1.14 4.67 -14.59
C GLY A 231 2.41 5.23 -13.95
N ARG A 232 3.20 6.01 -14.70
CA ARG A 232 4.42 6.68 -14.21
C ARG A 232 4.11 7.70 -13.13
N ARG A 233 3.11 8.56 -13.32
CA ARG A 233 2.63 9.51 -12.29
C ARG A 233 2.23 8.80 -11.00
N ARG A 234 1.47 7.70 -11.10
CA ARG A 234 1.06 6.90 -9.93
C ARG A 234 2.24 6.25 -9.23
N PHE A 235 3.21 5.73 -9.98
CA PHE A 235 4.45 5.18 -9.42
C PHE A 235 5.21 6.24 -8.61
N VAL A 236 5.37 7.45 -9.16
CA VAL A 236 5.99 8.59 -8.46
C VAL A 236 5.22 9.01 -7.21
N ALA A 237 3.89 9.11 -7.30
CA ALA A 237 3.04 9.43 -6.16
C ALA A 237 3.20 8.38 -5.04
N GLN A 238 3.28 7.10 -5.40
CA GLN A 238 3.55 6.05 -4.44
C GLN A 238 4.94 6.18 -3.81
N LEU A 239 5.97 6.42 -4.61
CA LEU A 239 7.33 6.63 -4.11
C LEU A 239 7.35 7.71 -3.03
N ARG A 240 6.73 8.87 -3.30
CA ARG A 240 6.63 10.00 -2.35
C ARG A 240 6.00 9.61 -1.01
N ARG A 241 5.10 8.62 -0.98
CA ARG A 241 4.36 8.20 0.22
C ARG A 241 5.10 7.20 1.09
N THR A 242 6.27 6.72 0.66
CA THR A 242 6.97 5.64 1.38
C THR A 242 7.97 6.13 2.39
N HIS A 243 8.13 5.36 3.47
CA HIS A 243 9.09 5.69 4.53
C HIS A 243 10.51 5.64 3.98
N PHE A 244 10.79 4.69 3.09
CA PHE A 244 12.02 4.63 2.31
C PHE A 244 12.36 5.97 1.63
N PHE A 245 11.37 6.62 1.02
CA PHE A 245 11.58 7.90 0.33
C PHE A 245 11.74 9.08 1.30
N ARG A 246 11.00 9.09 2.41
CA ARG A 246 11.19 10.07 3.48
C ARG A 246 12.61 9.96 4.08
N GLU A 247 13.10 8.75 4.34
CA GLU A 247 14.49 8.52 4.78
C GLU A 247 15.54 9.02 3.78
N LEU A 248 15.26 8.90 2.49
CA LEU A 248 16.16 9.39 1.43
C LEU A 248 16.17 10.92 1.40
N LYS A 249 14.99 11.55 1.49
CA LYS A 249 14.84 13.01 1.38
C LYS A 249 15.34 13.76 2.62
N TYR A 250 15.17 13.18 3.82
CA TYR A 250 15.43 13.87 5.08
C TYR A 250 16.61 13.29 5.89
N GLY A 251 17.28 12.23 5.41
CA GLY A 251 18.47 11.65 6.03
C GLY A 251 18.19 10.62 7.13
N ARG A 252 19.24 9.93 7.59
CA ARG A 252 19.18 8.85 8.59
C ARG A 252 19.58 9.40 9.96
N ARG A 253 18.63 9.82 10.79
CA ARG A 253 18.89 9.94 12.23
C ARG A 253 18.73 8.55 12.86
N GLU A 254 19.81 7.96 13.34
CA GLU A 254 19.72 6.70 14.09
C GLU A 254 18.83 6.91 15.33
N PRO A 255 17.86 6.02 15.61
CA PRO A 255 17.16 6.06 16.88
C PRO A 255 18.13 5.62 18.00
N PRO A 256 18.14 6.30 19.17
CA PRO A 256 18.99 5.88 20.29
C PRO A 256 18.62 4.46 20.72
N ARG A 257 19.65 3.63 20.95
CA ARG A 257 19.55 2.16 21.13
C ARG A 257 18.76 1.68 22.35
N ASP A 258 18.37 2.56 23.28
CA ASP A 258 17.79 2.16 24.57
C ASP A 258 16.30 2.44 24.74
N ARG A 259 15.56 2.73 23.67
CA ARG A 259 14.09 2.85 23.73
C ARG A 259 13.46 2.00 22.64
N GLY A 260 12.55 1.11 23.04
CA GLY A 260 11.83 0.21 22.14
C GLY A 260 11.11 0.94 21.00
N PRO A 261 10.59 0.19 20.01
CA PRO A 261 10.05 0.76 18.78
C PRO A 261 8.76 1.53 19.09
N GLY A 262 8.90 2.83 19.30
CA GLY A 262 7.80 3.80 19.40
C GLY A 262 7.97 4.86 18.30
N PRO A 263 6.86 5.48 17.85
CA PRO A 263 6.86 6.36 16.69
C PRO A 263 7.66 7.65 16.91
N TYR A 264 8.54 7.92 15.95
CA TYR A 264 8.94 9.22 15.39
C TYR A 264 9.28 10.39 16.34
N ARG A 265 10.57 10.77 16.34
CA ARG A 265 11.01 12.13 16.66
C ARG A 265 11.77 12.70 15.47
N ASP A 266 11.04 13.26 14.53
CA ASP A 266 11.49 14.43 13.75
C ASP A 266 10.44 15.53 13.98
N GLY A 267 10.77 16.79 13.67
CA GLY A 267 9.97 17.97 14.01
C GLY A 267 8.48 17.80 13.77
N ILE A 268 7.67 18.52 14.53
CA ILE A 268 6.23 18.52 14.30
C ILE A 268 6.01 19.07 12.90
N GLU A 269 5.50 18.25 12.01
CA GLU A 269 4.96 18.73 10.75
C GLU A 269 3.56 19.22 11.07
N LEU A 270 3.37 20.54 11.03
CA LEU A 270 2.01 21.07 10.97
C LEU A 270 1.40 20.59 9.65
N PRO A 271 0.17 20.07 9.67
CA PRO A 271 -0.61 19.88 8.46
C PRO A 271 -0.53 21.15 7.60
N PRO A 272 -0.46 21.05 6.27
CA PRO A 272 -0.38 22.21 5.39
C PRO A 272 -1.44 23.28 5.71
N GLU A 273 -2.64 22.85 6.09
CA GLU A 273 -3.77 23.70 6.45
C GLU A 273 -3.56 24.51 7.75
N LEU A 274 -2.69 24.04 8.64
CA LEU A 274 -2.28 24.75 9.86
C LEU A 274 -1.02 25.57 9.64
N PHE A 275 -0.10 25.10 8.78
CA PHE A 275 1.08 25.87 8.40
C PHE A 275 0.70 27.13 7.62
N ASP A 276 -0.28 27.04 6.71
CA ASP A 276 -0.80 28.18 5.93
C ASP A 276 -1.55 29.21 6.79
N ARG A 277 -1.93 28.85 8.03
CA ARG A 277 -2.53 29.79 9.00
C ARG A 277 -1.51 30.60 9.78
N LEU A 278 -0.23 30.26 9.67
CA LEU A 278 0.87 31.06 10.22
C LEU A 278 1.13 32.24 9.29
N ASP A 279 1.38 33.42 9.84
CA ASP A 279 1.82 34.55 9.02
C ASP A 279 3.25 34.31 8.47
N PRO A 280 3.71 35.05 7.44
CA PRO A 280 5.02 34.81 6.83
C PRO A 280 6.22 34.90 7.80
N ARG A 281 6.10 35.68 8.88
CA ARG A 281 7.14 35.76 9.92
C ARG A 281 7.08 34.54 10.83
N GLU A 282 5.88 34.10 11.22
CA GLU A 282 5.64 32.87 11.97
C GLU A 282 6.08 31.62 11.20
N GLN A 283 5.81 31.53 9.89
CA GLN A 283 6.27 30.44 9.03
C GLN A 283 7.80 30.38 8.97
N LYS A 284 8.46 31.53 8.76
CA LYS A 284 9.93 31.62 8.76
C LYS A 284 10.53 31.26 10.13
N ALA A 285 9.89 31.71 11.21
CA ALA A 285 10.29 31.35 12.57
C ALA A 285 10.11 29.86 12.84
N TRP A 286 8.97 29.28 12.45
CA TRP A 286 8.66 27.86 12.58
C TRP A 286 9.69 26.97 11.88
N LEU A 287 10.02 27.30 10.63
CA LEU A 287 11.03 26.57 9.85
C LEU A 287 12.44 26.68 10.44
N SER A 288 12.69 27.71 11.23
CA SER A 288 13.97 27.95 11.91
C SER A 288 14.02 27.41 13.35
N MET A 289 12.89 26.97 13.92
CA MET A 289 12.81 26.47 15.29
C MET A 289 13.32 25.03 15.42
N PRO A 290 14.03 24.69 16.52
CA PRO A 290 14.30 23.29 16.83
C PRO A 290 12.99 22.53 17.14
N PRO A 291 12.91 21.21 16.90
CA PRO A 291 11.71 20.40 17.12
C PRO A 291 11.02 20.57 18.49
N SER A 292 11.79 20.76 19.57
CA SER A 292 11.26 21.02 20.91
C SER A 292 10.55 22.36 21.04
N ALA A 293 10.99 23.38 20.28
CA ALA A 293 10.35 24.68 20.23
C ALA A 293 9.14 24.68 19.29
N GLN A 294 9.17 23.90 18.20
CA GLN A 294 8.01 23.64 17.35
C GLN A 294 6.87 22.97 18.14
N ASP A 295 7.19 22.09 19.09
CA ASP A 295 6.21 21.45 19.99
C ASP A 295 5.52 22.43 20.92
N ALA A 296 6.30 23.23 21.63
CA ALA A 296 5.76 24.28 22.48
C ALA A 296 4.93 25.30 21.66
N PHE A 297 5.41 25.64 20.46
CA PHE A 297 4.72 26.56 19.57
C PHE A 297 3.39 25.99 19.06
N ALA A 298 3.36 24.75 18.57
CA ALA A 298 2.12 24.11 18.09
C ALA A 298 1.10 23.89 19.21
N ARG A 299 1.55 23.48 20.41
CA ARG A 299 0.68 23.37 21.60
C ARG A 299 0.02 24.70 21.94
N ARG A 300 0.78 25.80 21.84
CA ARG A 300 0.30 27.15 22.13
C ARG A 300 -0.61 27.70 21.02
N ARG A 301 -0.23 27.50 19.77
CA ARG A 301 -0.90 28.10 18.60
C ARG A 301 -2.11 27.30 18.11
N PHE A 302 -2.06 25.97 18.24
CA PHE A 302 -3.09 25.03 17.77
C PHE A 302 -3.46 23.99 18.85
N PRO A 303 -3.90 24.41 20.05
CA PRO A 303 -4.11 23.51 21.19
C PRO A 303 -5.13 22.39 20.90
N LEU A 304 -6.18 22.68 20.11
CA LEU A 304 -7.22 21.69 19.77
C LEU A 304 -6.74 20.64 18.76
N TRP A 305 -5.90 21.02 17.80
CA TRP A 305 -5.28 20.06 16.90
C TRP A 305 -4.29 19.18 17.67
N TRP A 306 -3.46 19.79 18.51
CA TRP A 306 -2.48 19.06 19.33
C TRP A 306 -3.12 17.98 20.22
N GLN A 307 -4.28 18.29 20.82
CA GLN A 307 -4.99 17.38 21.72
C GLN A 307 -5.68 16.20 21.01
N ASN A 308 -6.03 16.33 19.73
CA ASN A 308 -6.82 15.33 19.00
C ASN A 308 -6.05 14.60 17.90
N GLU A 309 -5.10 15.28 17.27
CA GLU A 309 -4.40 14.85 16.06
C GLU A 309 -2.89 15.12 16.12
N GLY A 310 -2.38 15.55 17.28
CA GLY A 310 -0.95 15.71 17.51
C GLY A 310 -0.19 14.39 17.28
N PRO A 311 1.14 14.46 17.05
CA PRO A 311 1.97 13.35 16.59
C PRO A 311 1.95 12.10 17.48
N ASP A 312 1.51 12.22 18.73
CA ASP A 312 1.36 11.08 19.62
C ASP A 312 0.10 10.25 19.35
N GLY A 313 -0.97 10.77 18.74
CA GLY A 313 -2.20 10.00 18.45
C GLY A 313 -2.78 9.21 19.64
N VAL A 314 -2.35 9.53 20.88
CA VAL A 314 -2.72 8.80 22.08
C VAL A 314 -4.06 9.35 22.54
N ARG A 315 -5.10 8.51 22.50
CA ARG A 315 -6.33 8.73 23.27
C ARG A 315 -5.96 9.29 24.64
N PRO A 316 -6.57 10.37 25.12
CA PRO A 316 -6.13 11.01 26.36
C PRO A 316 -6.07 9.95 27.46
N ARG A 317 -4.91 9.83 28.11
CA ARG A 317 -4.70 8.87 29.20
C ARG A 317 -5.71 9.17 30.30
N GLU A 318 -6.13 8.17 31.06
CA GLU A 318 -7.17 8.28 32.09
C GLU A 318 -6.93 9.44 33.08
N HIS A 319 -5.67 9.73 33.42
CA HIS A 319 -5.28 10.87 34.25
C HIS A 319 -5.42 12.24 33.56
N THR A 320 -5.23 12.31 32.23
CA THR A 320 -5.41 13.53 31.43
C THR A 320 -6.89 13.85 31.24
N LEU A 321 -7.74 12.82 31.10
CA LEU A 321 -9.20 12.94 31.10
C LEU A 321 -9.72 13.44 32.45
N ARG A 322 -9.15 12.96 33.56
CA ARG A 322 -9.53 13.41 34.91
C ARG A 322 -9.18 14.88 35.14
N ALA A 323 -7.97 15.29 34.78
CA ALA A 323 -7.55 16.69 34.85
C ALA A 323 -8.41 17.61 33.94
N PHE A 324 -8.89 17.11 32.81
CA PHE A 324 -9.81 17.84 31.94
C PHE A 324 -11.21 18.01 32.58
N ILE A 325 -11.74 16.96 33.22
CA ILE A 325 -13.02 17.02 33.96
C ILE A 325 -12.90 17.96 35.16
N ASP A 326 -11.83 17.85 35.95
CA ASP A 326 -11.56 18.73 37.08
C ASP A 326 -11.39 20.20 36.64
N GLY A 327 -10.89 20.41 35.42
CA GLY A 327 -10.80 21.73 34.78
C GLY A 327 -12.17 22.28 34.36
N LEU A 328 -13.03 21.45 33.77
CA LEU A 328 -14.40 21.82 33.41
C LEU A 328 -15.24 22.17 34.64
N GLU A 329 -15.01 21.50 35.76
CA GLU A 329 -15.70 21.75 37.03
C GLU A 329 -15.31 23.06 37.71
N LYS A 330 -14.19 23.66 37.30
CA LYS A 330 -13.72 24.97 37.80
C LYS A 330 -14.20 26.16 36.95
N LEU A 331 -14.79 25.91 35.78
CA LEU A 331 -15.27 26.98 34.91
C LEU A 331 -16.61 27.57 35.37
N PRO A 332 -16.86 28.89 35.12
CA PRO A 332 -18.17 29.50 35.31
C PRO A 332 -19.29 28.74 34.59
N LYS A 333 -20.49 28.71 35.20
CA LYS A 333 -21.61 27.88 34.76
C LYS A 333 -22.02 28.13 33.30
N ALA A 334 -21.90 29.37 32.81
CA ALA A 334 -22.21 29.74 31.43
C ALA A 334 -21.20 29.18 30.41
N GLU A 335 -19.91 29.24 30.73
CA GLU A 335 -18.83 28.72 29.88
C GLU A 335 -18.80 27.19 29.88
N ARG A 336 -19.06 26.58 31.04
CA ARG A 336 -19.24 25.13 31.14
C ARG A 336 -20.38 24.65 30.26
N LYS A 337 -21.51 25.35 30.25
CA LYS A 337 -22.66 25.00 29.39
C LYS A 337 -22.33 25.09 27.90
N GLN A 338 -21.67 26.17 27.46
CA GLN A 338 -21.23 26.32 26.06
C GLN A 338 -20.25 25.23 25.60
N LEU A 339 -19.37 24.76 26.49
CA LEU A 339 -18.44 23.68 26.19
C LEU A 339 -19.14 22.31 26.17
N LEU A 340 -20.06 22.07 27.11
CA LEU A 340 -20.82 20.82 27.19
C LEU A 340 -21.82 20.64 26.04
N ASP A 341 -22.32 21.74 25.45
CA ASP A 341 -23.22 21.71 24.29
C ASP A 341 -22.49 21.43 22.96
N ARG A 342 -21.15 21.24 22.98
CA ARG A 342 -20.39 20.85 21.79
C ARG A 342 -20.46 19.33 21.55
N PRO A 343 -20.65 18.87 20.28
CA PRO A 343 -20.76 17.44 19.93
C PRO A 343 -19.61 16.55 20.41
N LEU A 344 -18.44 17.15 20.71
CA LEU A 344 -17.23 16.48 21.20
C LEU A 344 -17.40 15.93 22.64
N VAL A 345 -18.17 16.61 23.49
CA VAL A 345 -18.31 16.26 24.91
C VAL A 345 -19.21 15.04 25.13
N ASP A 346 -20.22 14.86 24.26
CA ASP A 346 -21.04 13.65 24.23
C ASP A 346 -20.23 12.40 23.87
N GLY A 347 -19.13 12.56 23.13
CA GLY A 347 -18.17 11.48 22.87
C GLY A 347 -17.39 11.09 24.12
N ILE A 348 -17.02 12.07 24.95
CA ILE A 348 -16.26 11.86 26.18
C ILE A 348 -17.14 11.23 27.27
N ARG A 349 -18.40 11.66 27.43
CA ARG A 349 -19.36 11.04 28.37
C ARG A 349 -19.63 9.57 28.08
N ARG A 350 -19.66 9.18 26.79
CA ARG A 350 -19.87 7.78 26.37
C ARG A 350 -18.69 6.87 26.72
N VAL A 351 -17.47 7.41 26.75
CA VAL A 351 -16.26 6.68 27.15
C VAL A 351 -16.20 6.44 28.66
N LEU A 352 -16.97 7.20 29.46
CA LEU A 352 -16.92 7.18 30.94
C LEU A 352 -18.15 6.55 31.62
N GLY A 353 -19.03 5.86 30.90
CA GLY A 353 -20.11 5.04 31.50
C GLY A 353 -19.63 3.64 31.95
N PRO A 354 -20.31 3.03 32.93
CA PRO A 354 -19.78 2.74 34.27
C PRO A 354 -18.80 1.56 34.29
N THR A 355 -17.51 1.81 34.09
CA THR A 355 -16.44 0.91 34.54
C THR A 355 -15.70 1.53 35.72
N SER A 356 -16.41 1.74 36.82
CA SER A 356 -15.82 2.01 38.13
C SER A 356 -16.07 0.80 39.03
N ARG A 357 -15.20 -0.20 38.91
CA ARG A 357 -14.88 -1.07 40.06
C ARG A 357 -13.39 -0.90 40.37
N PRO A 358 -13.00 -0.73 41.65
CA PRO A 358 -11.60 -0.54 42.00
C PRO A 358 -10.81 -1.82 41.71
N ARG A 359 -9.65 -1.67 41.10
CA ARG A 359 -8.67 -2.75 40.92
C ARG A 359 -7.92 -2.95 42.24
N ASP A 360 -7.96 -4.17 42.74
CA ASP A 360 -7.38 -4.66 43.99
C ASP A 360 -5.84 -4.41 44.06
N PRO A 361 -5.29 -3.81 45.13
CA PRO A 361 -3.87 -3.43 45.23
C PRO A 361 -2.89 -4.61 45.44
N ARG A 362 -3.29 -5.86 45.21
CA ARG A 362 -2.51 -7.06 45.60
C ARG A 362 -1.62 -7.69 44.52
N LEU A 363 -1.41 -7.05 43.37
CA LEU A 363 -0.54 -7.60 42.31
C LEU A 363 0.73 -6.77 42.14
N GLY A 364 1.79 -7.19 42.84
CA GLY A 364 3.15 -6.65 42.71
C GLY A 364 3.85 -7.01 41.39
N PRO A 365 5.03 -6.41 41.13
CA PRO A 365 5.68 -6.44 39.81
C PRO A 365 6.39 -7.77 39.52
N ARG A 366 6.17 -8.32 38.31
CA ARG A 366 6.87 -9.52 37.81
C ARG A 366 8.28 -9.19 37.33
N ARG A 367 9.25 -9.98 37.81
CA ARG A 367 10.71 -9.95 37.53
C ARG A 367 11.06 -10.41 36.11
N ARG A 368 12.21 -9.94 35.60
CA ARG A 368 12.88 -10.38 34.35
C ARG A 368 13.89 -11.53 34.63
N PRO A 369 14.09 -12.45 33.69
CA PRO A 369 15.35 -13.20 33.52
C PRO A 369 15.97 -12.91 32.14
N GLY A 370 17.27 -12.96 31.84
CA GLY A 370 18.49 -13.41 32.51
C GLY A 370 19.53 -13.67 31.40
N ASP A 371 20.78 -13.26 31.61
CA ASP A 371 21.89 -13.30 30.65
C ASP A 371 22.42 -14.72 30.33
N ARG A 372 22.94 -14.91 29.10
CA ARG A 372 23.97 -15.95 28.78
C ARG A 372 24.97 -15.46 27.71
N PRO A 373 26.24 -15.90 27.75
CA PRO A 373 27.40 -15.27 27.06
C PRO A 373 27.76 -15.93 25.70
N PRO A 374 28.68 -15.33 24.90
CA PRO A 374 28.86 -15.67 23.47
C PRO A 374 29.88 -16.81 23.25
N ARG A 375 29.81 -17.46 22.07
CA ARG A 375 30.86 -18.35 21.53
C ARG A 375 31.34 -17.87 20.14
N PRO A 376 32.66 -17.88 19.85
CA PRO A 376 33.26 -17.41 18.59
C PRO A 376 33.76 -18.53 17.66
N GLY A 377 34.03 -18.18 16.39
CA GLY A 377 34.68 -18.99 15.32
C GLY A 377 33.67 -19.62 14.33
N ASP A 378 33.83 -19.68 13.01
CA ASP A 378 34.96 -19.46 12.10
C ASP A 378 34.49 -19.11 10.66
N ARG A 379 35.48 -18.77 9.82
CA ARG A 379 35.46 -18.13 8.48
C ARG A 379 34.97 -18.99 7.27
N PRO A 380 34.86 -18.40 6.06
CA PRO A 380 33.94 -18.81 4.97
C PRO A 380 34.64 -19.57 3.82
N PRO A 381 33.88 -19.99 2.78
CA PRO A 381 34.44 -20.12 1.44
C PRO A 381 33.83 -19.17 0.40
N ARG A 382 34.64 -18.90 -0.63
CA ARG A 382 34.49 -17.98 -1.76
C ARG A 382 34.14 -18.74 -3.07
N PRO A 383 33.90 -18.04 -4.21
CA PRO A 383 32.96 -18.45 -5.28
C PRO A 383 33.62 -19.15 -6.48
N GLY A 384 32.81 -19.82 -7.30
CA GLY A 384 33.22 -20.36 -8.60
C GLY A 384 32.04 -20.60 -9.56
N ASP A 385 32.27 -20.15 -10.79
CA ASP A 385 31.76 -20.61 -12.09
C ASP A 385 30.47 -20.03 -12.71
N ARG A 386 30.70 -19.21 -13.75
CA ARG A 386 29.77 -18.82 -14.83
C ARG A 386 29.77 -19.90 -15.92
N PRO A 387 28.61 -20.23 -16.52
CA PRO A 387 28.58 -20.87 -17.83
C PRO A 387 28.48 -19.83 -18.99
N PRO A 388 28.84 -20.21 -20.23
CA PRO A 388 28.94 -19.31 -21.38
C PRO A 388 27.58 -19.01 -22.07
N LEU A 389 27.55 -17.90 -22.81
CA LEU A 389 26.43 -17.44 -23.65
C LEU A 389 26.31 -18.28 -24.95
N PRO A 390 25.09 -18.66 -25.37
CA PRO A 390 24.85 -19.23 -26.70
C PRO A 390 24.47 -18.15 -27.72
N GLY A 391 25.10 -18.22 -28.90
CA GLY A 391 24.73 -17.46 -30.10
C GLY A 391 23.49 -18.02 -30.82
N ASP A 392 22.88 -17.11 -31.60
CA ASP A 392 21.89 -17.19 -32.68
C ASP A 392 20.66 -18.10 -32.57
N ARG A 393 19.49 -17.45 -32.55
CA ARG A 393 18.14 -18.06 -32.57
C ARG A 393 17.47 -17.85 -33.93
N GLY A 394 17.21 -18.94 -34.64
CA GLY A 394 15.99 -19.06 -35.45
C GLY A 394 14.75 -19.17 -34.55
N PRO A 395 13.52 -19.03 -35.08
CA PRO A 395 12.30 -19.15 -34.28
C PRO A 395 12.15 -20.57 -33.72
N PRO A 396 11.70 -20.74 -32.46
CA PRO A 396 11.53 -22.06 -31.86
C PRO A 396 10.41 -22.86 -32.56
N PRO A 397 10.52 -24.20 -32.60
CA PRO A 397 9.49 -25.05 -33.19
C PRO A 397 8.15 -24.88 -32.46
N ARG A 398 7.05 -24.86 -33.23
CA ARG A 398 5.69 -24.81 -32.69
C ARG A 398 5.33 -26.18 -32.11
N VAL A 399 5.32 -26.27 -30.78
CA VAL A 399 4.84 -27.46 -30.05
C VAL A 399 3.32 -27.57 -30.21
N ASP A 400 2.84 -28.71 -30.70
CA ASP A 400 1.40 -29.00 -30.79
C ASP A 400 0.85 -29.43 -29.42
N LEU A 401 0.17 -28.49 -28.77
CA LEU A 401 -0.38 -28.70 -27.42
C LEU A 401 -1.50 -29.74 -27.40
N ARG A 402 -2.25 -29.94 -28.49
CA ARG A 402 -3.35 -30.92 -28.54
C ARG A 402 -2.79 -32.33 -28.49
N ARG A 403 -1.79 -32.61 -29.33
CA ARG A 403 -1.09 -33.90 -29.36
C ARG A 403 -0.47 -34.26 -28.01
N LEU A 404 0.07 -33.29 -27.28
CA LEU A 404 0.61 -33.53 -25.94
C LEU A 404 -0.48 -33.76 -24.90
N ALA A 405 -1.60 -33.04 -25.00
CA ALA A 405 -2.73 -33.24 -24.10
C ALA A 405 -3.34 -34.65 -24.22
N ASP A 406 -3.31 -35.25 -25.42
CA ASP A 406 -3.84 -36.61 -25.64
C ASP A 406 -2.93 -37.72 -25.09
N ARG A 407 -1.69 -37.37 -24.73
CA ARG A 407 -0.73 -38.28 -24.07
C ARG A 407 -0.84 -38.25 -22.53
N LEU A 408 -1.68 -37.38 -21.97
CA LEU A 408 -1.86 -37.29 -20.52
C LEU A 408 -2.59 -38.52 -19.97
N SER A 409 -2.29 -38.88 -18.72
CA SER A 409 -3.12 -39.84 -17.98
C SER A 409 -4.56 -39.33 -17.86
N PRO A 410 -5.57 -40.19 -17.65
CA PRO A 410 -6.96 -39.73 -17.48
C PRO A 410 -7.12 -38.68 -16.36
N GLU A 411 -6.39 -38.83 -15.26
CA GLU A 411 -6.39 -37.87 -14.15
C GLU A 411 -5.73 -36.53 -14.53
N ASP A 412 -4.55 -36.57 -15.14
CA ASP A 412 -3.87 -35.34 -15.59
C ASP A 412 -4.62 -34.66 -16.73
N ARG A 413 -5.37 -35.42 -17.56
CA ARG A 413 -6.22 -34.86 -18.60
C ARG A 413 -7.41 -34.12 -17.99
N ALA A 414 -8.07 -34.71 -16.98
CA ALA A 414 -9.14 -34.04 -16.25
C ALA A 414 -8.66 -32.74 -15.59
N ARG A 415 -7.44 -32.73 -15.03
CA ARG A 415 -6.79 -31.50 -14.51
C ARG A 415 -6.49 -30.50 -15.62
N PHE A 416 -5.88 -30.94 -16.72
CA PHE A 416 -5.53 -30.10 -17.86
C PHE A 416 -6.75 -29.40 -18.47
N ASP A 417 -7.87 -30.11 -18.58
CA ASP A 417 -9.09 -29.57 -19.16
C ASP A 417 -9.74 -28.50 -18.25
N ARG A 418 -9.53 -28.58 -16.93
CA ARG A 418 -9.94 -27.55 -15.96
C ARG A 418 -9.04 -26.31 -15.95
N LEU A 419 -7.81 -26.41 -16.47
CA LEU A 419 -6.89 -25.26 -16.50
C LEU A 419 -7.27 -24.25 -17.60
N PRO A 420 -7.09 -22.94 -17.34
CA PRO A 420 -7.31 -21.90 -18.35
C PRO A 420 -6.28 -22.04 -19.47
N GLU A 421 -6.64 -21.63 -20.69
CA GLU A 421 -5.82 -21.85 -21.90
C GLU A 421 -4.35 -21.42 -21.75
N ARG A 422 -4.12 -20.29 -21.06
CA ARG A 422 -2.77 -19.79 -20.73
C ARG A 422 -1.95 -20.70 -19.79
N ALA A 423 -2.59 -21.45 -18.89
CA ALA A 423 -1.96 -22.37 -17.95
C ALA A 423 -1.73 -23.77 -18.55
N ARG A 424 -2.46 -24.10 -19.62
CA ARG A 424 -2.35 -25.41 -20.30
C ARG A 424 -0.94 -25.65 -20.85
N ARG A 425 -0.32 -24.65 -21.47
CA ARG A 425 1.03 -24.80 -22.05
C ARG A 425 2.11 -25.03 -20.98
N PRO A 426 2.21 -24.23 -19.91
CA PRO A 426 3.18 -24.55 -18.86
C PRO A 426 2.89 -25.88 -18.14
N PHE A 427 1.65 -26.37 -18.13
CA PHE A 427 1.29 -27.64 -17.49
C PHE A 427 1.87 -28.79 -18.30
N LEU A 428 1.64 -28.78 -19.62
CA LEU A 428 2.26 -29.72 -20.55
C LEU A 428 3.78 -29.65 -20.51
N ARG A 429 4.35 -28.44 -20.31
CA ARG A 429 5.81 -28.28 -20.15
C ARG A 429 6.37 -28.94 -18.90
N LYS A 430 5.62 -29.00 -17.80
CA LYS A 430 6.03 -29.74 -16.60
C LYS A 430 5.94 -31.25 -16.80
N ARG A 431 4.94 -31.73 -17.53
CA ARG A 431 4.69 -33.18 -17.76
C ARG A 431 5.54 -33.77 -18.88
N PHE A 432 5.90 -32.97 -19.88
CA PHE A 432 6.70 -33.36 -21.04
C PHE A 432 7.87 -32.39 -21.22
N PRO A 433 8.78 -32.24 -20.24
CA PRO A 433 9.87 -31.25 -20.31
C PRO A 433 10.76 -31.41 -21.55
N GLU A 434 10.89 -32.63 -22.09
CA GLU A 434 11.62 -32.97 -23.31
C GLU A 434 11.02 -32.34 -24.58
N GLU A 435 9.71 -32.12 -24.61
CA GLU A 435 8.97 -31.53 -25.75
C GLU A 435 9.04 -29.99 -25.75
N PHE A 436 9.52 -29.41 -24.64
CA PHE A 436 9.68 -27.97 -24.45
C PHE A 436 11.14 -27.64 -24.18
N PRO A 437 11.99 -27.66 -25.22
CA PRO A 437 13.41 -27.37 -25.05
C PRO A 437 13.58 -26.05 -24.31
N PRO A 438 14.52 -25.97 -23.34
CA PRO A 438 14.72 -24.76 -22.58
C PRO A 438 14.95 -23.60 -23.56
N GLY A 439 14.07 -22.60 -23.53
CA GLY A 439 14.30 -21.38 -24.28
C GLY A 439 15.68 -20.87 -23.89
N ARG A 440 16.64 -20.91 -24.82
CA ARG A 440 18.04 -20.55 -24.58
C ARG A 440 18.12 -19.09 -24.16
N ARG A 441 17.88 -18.76 -22.89
CA ARG A 441 17.66 -17.38 -22.38
C ARG A 441 18.67 -16.39 -22.92
#